data_AF-A0A316S0R8-F1
#
_entry.id   AF-A0A316S0R8-F1
#
_cell.length_a   1.000
_cell.length_b   1.000
_cell.length_c   1.000
_cell.angle_alpha   90.00
_cell.angle_beta   90.00
_cell.angle_gamma   90.00
#
_symmetry.space_group_name_H-M   'P 1'
#
loop_
_entity.id
_entity.type
_entity.pdbx_description
1 polymer ?
#
loop_
_entity_poly.entity_id
_entity_poly.type
_entity_poly.pdbx_seq_one_letter_code
_entity_poly.pdbx_strand_id
1 'polypeptide(L)'
;MKKECLGSVLAGGCIGLGGVAFLSLDNKVLGALLFTLGLFCVCTLQLHLFTGKVCYLFLNDALRMRDLAVIWLGNLAGTVCIAAVVRMSRISPLAAKAQELCAVKLSDTHWSLFLLAVMCNIFIYIGVENFRSNPHEAGKYLALFFAVMGFILCGFEHCVADMFYFAVANLWSGEVLVRLLVITMGNAVGGIIFAHLHACLLRE
;
A
#
# COMPACT_ATOMS: atom_id res chain seq x y z
N MET A 1 5.63 -18.02 -11.07
CA MET A 1 6.62 -16.97 -11.40
C MET A 1 6.14 -15.93 -12.41
N LYS A 2 5.89 -16.23 -13.71
CA LYS A 2 5.48 -15.18 -14.69
C LYS A 2 4.16 -14.48 -14.34
N LYS A 3 3.13 -15.25 -13.96
CA LYS A 3 1.81 -14.71 -13.55
C LYS A 3 1.90 -13.89 -12.25
N GLU A 4 2.66 -14.35 -11.27
CA GLU A 4 2.88 -13.64 -9.99
C GLU A 4 3.64 -12.33 -10.21
N CYS A 5 4.68 -12.34 -11.05
CA CYS A 5 5.44 -11.14 -11.38
C CYS A 5 4.53 -10.09 -12.05
N LEU A 6 3.76 -10.48 -13.06
CA LEU A 6 2.84 -9.57 -13.74
C LEU A 6 1.75 -9.05 -12.79
N GLY A 7 1.15 -9.92 -12.00
CA GLY A 7 0.15 -9.53 -11.01
C GLY A 7 0.69 -8.59 -9.94
N SER A 8 1.98 -8.68 -9.62
CA SER A 8 2.65 -7.76 -8.69
C SER A 8 2.89 -6.38 -9.31
N VAL A 9 3.29 -6.33 -10.59
CA VAL A 9 3.42 -5.06 -11.33
C VAL A 9 2.06 -4.36 -11.45
N LEU A 10 1.02 -5.11 -11.81
CA LEU A 10 -0.33 -4.57 -11.91
C LEU A 10 -0.85 -4.06 -10.56
N ALA A 11 -0.60 -4.77 -9.45
CA ALA A 11 -0.98 -4.30 -8.12
C ALA A 11 -0.30 -2.97 -7.76
N GLY A 12 1.00 -2.84 -8.03
CA GLY A 12 1.72 -1.57 -7.85
C GLY A 12 1.12 -0.46 -8.71
N GLY A 13 0.77 -0.76 -9.97
CA GLY A 13 0.08 0.17 -10.86
C GLY A 13 -1.28 0.62 -10.32
N CYS A 14 -2.10 -0.29 -9.78
CA CYS A 14 -3.38 0.04 -9.16
C CYS A 14 -3.21 0.98 -7.96
N ILE A 15 -2.24 0.72 -7.08
CA ILE A 15 -1.93 1.63 -5.96
C ILE A 15 -1.43 2.98 -6.47
N GLY A 16 -0.59 3.00 -7.52
CA GLY A 16 -0.15 4.23 -8.18
C GLY A 16 -1.33 5.04 -8.74
N LEU A 17 -2.31 4.40 -9.38
CA LEU A 17 -3.53 5.06 -9.87
C LEU A 17 -4.36 5.64 -8.72
N GLY A 18 -4.47 4.93 -7.59
CA GLY A 18 -5.05 5.47 -6.36
C GLY A 18 -4.31 6.72 -5.88
N GLY A 19 -2.97 6.70 -5.92
CA GLY A 19 -2.12 7.85 -5.61
C GLY A 19 -2.34 9.04 -6.56
N VAL A 20 -2.52 8.80 -7.86
CA VAL A 20 -2.89 9.86 -8.82
C VAL A 20 -4.21 10.50 -8.44
N ALA A 21 -5.24 9.69 -8.13
CA ALA A 21 -6.54 10.19 -7.73
C ALA A 21 -6.46 11.03 -6.45
N PHE A 22 -5.69 10.58 -5.46
CA PHE A 22 -5.46 11.32 -4.21
C PHE A 22 -4.78 12.68 -4.46
N LEU A 23 -3.69 12.71 -5.22
CA LEU A 23 -2.98 13.96 -5.52
C LEU A 23 -3.81 14.94 -6.38
N SER A 24 -4.74 14.42 -7.18
CA SER A 24 -5.57 15.24 -8.08
C SER A 24 -6.66 16.03 -7.34
N LEU A 25 -6.91 15.72 -6.07
CA LEU A 25 -7.95 16.38 -5.27
C LEU A 25 -7.33 17.21 -4.15
N ASP A 26 -7.89 18.37 -3.89
CA ASP A 26 -7.47 19.22 -2.75
C ASP A 26 -8.16 18.79 -1.45
N ASN A 27 -9.38 18.24 -1.54
CA ASN A 27 -10.08 17.72 -0.38
C ASN A 27 -9.53 16.33 -0.01
N LYS A 28 -8.83 16.25 1.12
CA LYS A 28 -8.21 15.01 1.63
C LYS A 28 -9.19 13.86 1.84
N VAL A 29 -10.44 14.13 2.22
CA VAL A 29 -11.46 13.08 2.43
C VAL A 29 -11.89 12.47 1.09
N LEU A 30 -12.16 13.30 0.08
CA LEU A 30 -12.49 12.81 -1.27
C LEU A 30 -11.28 12.13 -1.92
N GLY A 31 -10.08 12.66 -1.70
CA GLY A 31 -8.84 12.04 -2.13
C GLY A 31 -8.68 10.64 -1.55
N ALA A 32 -8.84 10.48 -0.23
CA ALA A 32 -8.73 9.21 0.45
C ALA A 32 -9.80 8.20 -0.01
N LEU A 33 -11.04 8.69 -0.23
CA LEU A 33 -12.12 7.88 -0.78
C LEU A 33 -11.74 7.32 -2.16
N LEU A 34 -11.27 8.16 -3.08
CA LEU A 34 -10.89 7.73 -4.44
C LEU A 34 -9.59 6.92 -4.49
N PHE A 35 -8.67 7.10 -3.53
CA PHE A 35 -7.49 6.25 -3.40
C PHE A 35 -7.90 4.77 -3.24
N THR A 36 -9.04 4.49 -2.62
CA THR A 36 -9.59 3.13 -2.45
C THR A 36 -9.68 2.36 -3.76
N LEU A 37 -9.85 3.03 -4.90
CA LEU A 37 -9.84 2.38 -6.22
C LEU A 37 -8.61 1.49 -6.43
N GLY A 38 -7.45 1.87 -5.88
CA GLY A 38 -6.24 1.04 -5.93
C GLY A 38 -6.42 -0.30 -5.25
N LEU A 39 -6.78 -0.32 -3.96
CA LEU A 39 -6.99 -1.56 -3.20
C LEU A 39 -8.21 -2.34 -3.70
N PHE A 40 -9.27 -1.65 -4.11
CA PHE A 40 -10.45 -2.24 -4.74
C PHE A 40 -10.07 -3.07 -5.97
N CYS A 41 -9.32 -2.50 -6.91
CA CYS A 41 -8.84 -3.20 -8.09
C CYS A 41 -7.90 -4.36 -7.72
N VAL A 42 -6.99 -4.17 -6.76
CA VAL A 42 -6.10 -5.25 -6.28
C VAL A 42 -6.91 -6.45 -5.79
N CYS A 43 -7.93 -6.22 -4.96
CA CYS A 43 -8.73 -7.29 -4.37
C CYS A 43 -9.65 -7.96 -5.39
N THR A 44 -10.37 -7.18 -6.20
CA THR A 44 -11.33 -7.69 -7.19
C THR A 44 -10.66 -8.41 -8.35
N LEU A 45 -9.49 -7.95 -8.79
CA LEU A 45 -8.69 -8.59 -9.84
C LEU A 45 -7.70 -9.64 -9.30
N GLN A 46 -7.74 -9.91 -7.99
CA GLN A 46 -6.88 -10.90 -7.32
C GLN A 46 -5.37 -10.68 -7.55
N LEU A 47 -4.93 -9.43 -7.56
CA LEU A 47 -3.55 -9.06 -7.81
C LEU A 47 -2.67 -9.26 -6.57
N HIS A 48 -1.34 -9.17 -6.75
CA HIS A 48 -0.37 -9.46 -5.71
C HIS A 48 0.20 -8.16 -5.11
N LEU A 49 -0.41 -7.69 -4.03
CA LEU A 49 0.08 -6.54 -3.27
C LEU A 49 0.87 -7.00 -2.05
N PHE A 50 2.09 -6.49 -1.86
CA PHE A 50 2.99 -6.87 -0.76
C PHE A 50 2.31 -6.74 0.60
N THR A 51 1.72 -5.57 0.88
CA THR A 51 1.10 -5.23 2.17
C THR A 51 -0.08 -6.14 2.52
N GLY A 52 -0.84 -6.60 1.51
CA GLY A 52 -1.90 -7.59 1.72
C GLY A 52 -1.39 -9.04 1.85
N LYS A 53 -0.32 -9.40 1.12
CA LYS A 53 0.23 -10.78 1.13
C LYS A 53 1.08 -11.06 2.36
N VAL A 54 1.86 -10.08 2.83
CA VAL A 54 2.77 -10.24 3.98
C VAL A 54 2.04 -10.63 5.27
N CYS A 55 0.79 -10.21 5.44
CA CYS A 55 -0.05 -10.58 6.60
C CYS A 55 -0.19 -12.10 6.78
N TYR A 56 -0.12 -12.86 5.68
CA TYR A 56 -0.35 -14.31 5.68
C TYR A 56 0.95 -15.12 5.59
N LEU A 57 2.13 -14.50 5.73
CA LEU A 57 3.43 -15.16 5.55
C LEU A 57 3.60 -16.46 6.36
N PHE A 58 3.14 -16.50 7.61
CA PHE A 58 3.22 -17.69 8.45
C PHE A 58 1.85 -18.36 8.69
N LEU A 59 0.83 -17.94 7.96
CA LEU A 59 -0.52 -18.54 7.96
C LEU A 59 -0.82 -19.28 6.66
N ASN A 60 0.04 -19.15 5.64
CA ASN A 60 -0.08 -19.79 4.35
C ASN A 60 1.25 -20.44 3.97
N ASP A 61 1.34 -21.77 4.12
CA ASP A 61 2.55 -22.56 3.87
C ASP A 61 3.09 -22.46 2.43
N ALA A 62 2.25 -22.06 1.48
CA ALA A 62 2.66 -21.87 0.09
C ALA A 62 3.45 -20.56 -0.12
N LEU A 63 3.30 -19.56 0.75
CA LEU A 63 3.89 -18.23 0.61
C LEU A 63 5.26 -18.17 1.28
N ARG A 64 6.31 -17.88 0.50
CA ARG A 64 7.68 -17.79 1.03
C ARG A 64 8.17 -16.34 1.03
N MET A 65 9.17 -16.07 1.87
CA MET A 65 9.85 -14.76 1.93
C MET A 65 10.37 -14.27 0.57
N ARG A 66 10.90 -15.18 -0.26
CA ARG A 66 11.36 -14.83 -1.61
C ARG A 66 10.22 -14.33 -2.51
N ASP A 67 9.02 -14.87 -2.33
CA ASP A 67 7.86 -14.51 -3.14
C ASP A 67 7.42 -13.09 -2.75
N LEU A 68 7.45 -12.76 -1.46
CA LEU A 68 7.23 -11.39 -0.97
C LEU A 68 8.24 -10.39 -1.54
N ALA A 69 9.53 -10.75 -1.64
CA ALA A 69 10.53 -9.89 -2.27
C ALA A 69 10.24 -9.64 -3.75
N VAL A 70 9.84 -10.69 -4.50
CA VAL A 70 9.42 -10.55 -5.90
C VAL A 70 8.17 -9.66 -6.01
N ILE A 71 7.20 -9.84 -5.11
CA ILE A 71 5.98 -9.04 -5.08
C ILE A 71 6.30 -7.57 -4.79
N TRP A 72 7.13 -7.29 -3.80
CA TRP A 72 7.55 -5.93 -3.42
C TRP A 72 8.25 -5.23 -4.58
N LEU A 73 9.19 -5.92 -5.26
CA LEU A 73 9.88 -5.39 -6.44
C LEU A 73 8.92 -5.17 -7.63
N GLY A 74 7.97 -6.08 -7.83
CA GLY A 74 6.91 -5.91 -8.82
C GLY A 74 6.04 -4.68 -8.52
N ASN A 75 5.63 -4.50 -7.26
CA ASN A 75 4.85 -3.33 -6.84
C ASN A 75 5.64 -2.03 -7.07
N LEU A 76 6.94 -2.01 -6.77
CA LEU A 76 7.82 -0.88 -7.09
C LEU A 76 7.86 -0.59 -8.60
N ALA A 77 8.05 -1.61 -9.43
CA ALA A 77 8.05 -1.42 -10.89
C ALA A 77 6.71 -0.84 -11.39
N GLY A 78 5.58 -1.35 -10.89
CA GLY A 78 4.25 -0.85 -11.23
C GLY A 78 4.03 0.62 -10.85
N THR A 79 4.42 0.99 -9.63
CA THR A 79 4.30 2.38 -9.15
C THR A 79 5.21 3.34 -9.91
N VAL A 80 6.45 2.93 -10.23
CA VAL A 80 7.38 3.71 -11.06
C VAL A 80 6.82 3.92 -12.48
N CYS A 81 6.20 2.90 -13.08
CA CYS A 81 5.55 3.04 -14.39
C CYS A 81 4.45 4.10 -14.38
N ILE A 82 3.55 4.08 -13.38
CA ILE A 82 2.51 5.11 -13.25
C ILE A 82 3.12 6.49 -12.98
N ALA A 83 4.16 6.55 -12.13
CA ALA A 83 4.86 7.81 -11.86
C ALA A 83 5.50 8.41 -13.12
N ALA A 84 6.08 7.58 -14.00
CA ALA A 84 6.61 8.03 -15.29
C ALA A 84 5.51 8.63 -16.17
N VAL A 85 4.34 7.97 -16.27
CA VAL A 85 3.18 8.49 -17.02
C VAL A 85 2.72 9.85 -16.47
N VAL A 86 2.64 10.01 -15.15
CA VAL A 86 2.30 11.30 -14.52
C VAL A 86 3.30 12.38 -14.92
N ARG A 87 4.60 12.10 -14.78
CA ARG A 87 5.67 13.07 -15.04
C ARG A 87 5.81 13.45 -16.52
N MET A 88 5.48 12.55 -17.43
CA MET A 88 5.61 12.75 -18.89
C MET A 88 4.32 13.28 -19.54
N SER A 89 3.30 13.64 -18.76
CA SER A 89 2.02 14.11 -19.28
C SER A 89 1.62 15.47 -18.67
N ARG A 90 0.49 16.01 -19.11
CA ARG A 90 -0.04 17.31 -18.64
C ARG A 90 -0.33 17.36 -17.13
N ILE A 91 -0.40 16.21 -16.45
CA ILE A 91 -0.62 16.12 -15.00
C ILE A 91 0.70 16.09 -14.22
N SER A 92 1.84 16.36 -14.86
CA SER A 92 3.14 16.50 -14.19
C SER A 92 3.18 17.51 -13.02
N PRO A 93 2.32 18.57 -12.94
CA PRO A 93 2.27 19.42 -11.75
C PRO A 93 1.91 18.70 -10.44
N LEU A 94 1.32 17.49 -10.51
CA LEU A 94 1.09 16.64 -9.33
C LEU A 94 2.39 16.27 -8.58
N ALA A 95 3.54 16.37 -9.25
CA ALA A 95 4.85 16.15 -8.62
C ALA A 95 5.13 17.09 -7.45
N ALA A 96 4.67 18.35 -7.50
CA ALA A 96 4.85 19.30 -6.39
C ALA A 96 4.11 18.85 -5.13
N LYS A 97 2.86 18.38 -5.26
CA LYS A 97 2.09 17.80 -4.14
C LYS A 97 2.76 16.54 -3.58
N ALA A 98 3.29 15.68 -4.46
CA ALA A 98 4.04 14.51 -4.01
C ALA A 98 5.32 14.90 -3.25
N GLN A 99 6.02 15.96 -3.67
CA GLN A 99 7.20 16.49 -2.97
C GLN A 99 6.86 16.98 -1.57
N GLU A 100 5.75 17.70 -1.39
CA GLU A 100 5.28 18.14 -0.07
C GLU A 100 5.00 16.96 0.88
N LEU A 101 4.31 15.93 0.38
CA LEU A 101 4.06 14.70 1.16
C LEU A 101 5.37 14.00 1.52
N CYS A 102 6.31 13.89 0.57
CA CYS A 102 7.60 13.25 0.80
C CYS A 102 8.46 14.05 1.78
N ALA A 103 8.37 15.39 1.78
CA ALA A 103 9.12 16.24 2.69
C ALA A 103 8.77 15.95 4.16
N VAL A 104 7.49 15.74 4.47
CA VAL A 104 7.04 15.34 5.82
C VAL A 104 7.64 14.00 6.23
N LYS A 105 7.68 13.02 5.33
CA LYS A 105 8.26 11.69 5.59
C LYS A 105 9.77 11.77 5.78
N LEU A 106 10.43 12.59 4.99
CA LEU A 106 11.88 12.78 5.05
C LEU A 106 12.32 13.56 6.29
N SER A 107 11.49 14.46 6.82
CA SER A 107 11.76 15.16 8.08
C SER A 107 11.41 14.34 9.33
N ASP A 108 10.70 13.22 9.19
CA ASP A 108 10.33 12.36 10.31
C ASP A 108 11.45 11.38 10.71
N THR A 109 11.37 10.91 11.95
CA THR A 109 12.24 9.90 12.53
C THR A 109 11.90 8.50 12.00
N HIS A 110 12.91 7.65 11.83
CA HIS A 110 12.72 6.25 11.44
C HIS A 110 11.76 5.50 12.37
N TRP A 111 11.80 5.79 13.68
CA TRP A 111 10.93 5.13 14.65
C TRP A 111 9.46 5.52 14.49
N SER A 112 9.18 6.81 14.26
CA SER A 112 7.83 7.28 13.95
C SER A 112 7.29 6.62 12.69
N LEU A 113 8.05 6.66 11.59
CA LEU A 113 7.68 6.03 10.32
C LEU A 113 7.39 4.53 10.47
N PHE A 114 8.20 3.83 11.26
CA PHE A 114 7.98 2.41 11.56
C PHE A 114 6.62 2.21 12.26
N LEU A 115 6.32 2.95 13.32
CA LEU A 115 5.07 2.81 14.07
C LEU A 115 3.83 3.17 13.23
N LEU A 116 3.91 4.26 12.46
CA LEU A 116 2.85 4.65 11.52
C LEU A 116 2.61 3.54 10.49
N ALA A 117 3.67 2.88 10.04
CA ALA A 117 3.56 1.76 9.10
C ALA A 117 2.97 0.50 9.74
N VAL A 118 3.27 0.21 11.02
CA VAL A 118 2.59 -0.86 11.77
C VAL A 118 1.08 -0.61 11.77
N MET A 119 0.66 0.60 12.14
CA MET A 119 -0.76 0.95 12.19
C MET A 119 -1.42 0.89 10.80
N CYS A 120 -0.76 1.36 9.75
CA CYS A 120 -1.26 1.25 8.38
C CYS A 120 -1.64 -0.18 8.03
N ASN A 121 -0.74 -1.13 8.28
CA ASN A 121 -0.95 -2.48 7.76
C ASN A 121 -1.95 -3.30 8.59
N ILE A 122 -2.27 -2.86 9.81
CA ILE A 122 -3.44 -3.34 10.55
C ILE A 122 -4.73 -2.99 9.79
N PHE A 123 -4.87 -1.74 9.32
CA PHE A 123 -6.01 -1.34 8.48
C PHE A 123 -6.05 -2.13 7.16
N ILE A 124 -4.91 -2.32 6.49
CA ILE A 124 -4.84 -3.14 5.27
C ILE A 124 -5.30 -4.56 5.55
N TYR A 125 -4.84 -5.19 6.63
CA TYR A 125 -5.30 -6.52 7.01
C TYR A 125 -6.81 -6.55 7.26
N ILE A 126 -7.36 -5.62 8.05
CA ILE A 126 -8.80 -5.55 8.34
C ILE A 126 -9.61 -5.46 7.04
N GLY A 127 -9.20 -4.59 6.12
CA GLY A 127 -9.89 -4.40 4.84
C GLY A 127 -9.82 -5.65 3.96
N VAL A 128 -8.64 -6.23 3.79
CA VAL A 128 -8.43 -7.41 2.93
C VAL A 128 -9.09 -8.66 3.51
N GLU A 129 -8.99 -8.87 4.83
CA GLU A 129 -9.61 -10.00 5.50
C GLU A 129 -11.14 -9.92 5.41
N ASN A 130 -11.73 -8.75 5.69
CA ASN A 130 -13.18 -8.58 5.53
C ASN A 130 -13.63 -8.71 4.08
N PHE A 131 -12.87 -8.21 3.11
CA PHE A 131 -13.19 -8.46 1.70
C PHE A 131 -13.23 -9.96 1.37
N ARG A 132 -12.36 -10.75 2.00
CA ARG A 132 -12.28 -12.20 1.80
C ARG A 132 -13.39 -12.97 2.54
N SER A 133 -13.67 -12.63 3.79
CA SER A 133 -14.48 -13.46 4.70
C SER A 133 -15.88 -12.92 4.99
N ASN A 134 -16.18 -11.65 4.68
CA ASN A 134 -17.50 -11.09 4.96
C ASN A 134 -18.57 -11.78 4.10
N PRO A 135 -19.68 -12.27 4.69
CA PRO A 135 -20.72 -12.98 3.95
C PRO A 135 -21.57 -12.04 3.06
N HIS A 136 -21.53 -10.72 3.32
CA HIS A 136 -22.32 -9.74 2.59
C HIS A 136 -21.45 -9.02 1.55
N GLU A 137 -21.85 -9.08 0.27
CA GLU A 137 -21.13 -8.43 -0.83
C GLU A 137 -20.89 -6.93 -0.59
N ALA A 138 -21.90 -6.18 -0.14
CA ALA A 138 -21.74 -4.77 0.20
C ALA A 138 -20.72 -4.55 1.34
N GLY A 139 -20.71 -5.44 2.33
CA GLY A 139 -19.78 -5.41 3.47
C GLY A 139 -18.33 -5.60 3.04
N LYS A 140 -18.07 -6.48 2.06
CA LYS A 140 -16.74 -6.68 1.48
C LYS A 140 -16.16 -5.40 0.90
N TYR A 141 -16.95 -4.70 0.08
CA TYR A 141 -16.50 -3.47 -0.56
C TYR A 141 -16.36 -2.33 0.45
N LEU A 142 -17.34 -2.14 1.35
CA LEU A 142 -17.28 -1.11 2.39
C LEU A 142 -16.05 -1.27 3.29
N ALA A 143 -15.64 -2.50 3.61
CA ALA A 143 -14.44 -2.73 4.38
C ALA A 143 -13.17 -2.19 3.70
N LEU A 144 -13.07 -2.29 2.37
CA LEU A 144 -11.96 -1.69 1.62
C LEU A 144 -11.97 -0.16 1.72
N PHE A 145 -13.14 0.46 1.57
CA PHE A 145 -13.28 1.92 1.69
C PHE A 145 -12.89 2.42 3.08
N PHE A 146 -13.44 1.83 4.14
CA PHE A 146 -13.14 2.26 5.50
C PHE A 146 -11.68 1.98 5.89
N ALA A 147 -11.11 0.85 5.47
CA ALA A 147 -9.71 0.55 5.71
C ALA A 147 -8.79 1.59 5.06
N VAL A 148 -8.99 1.87 3.77
CA VAL A 148 -8.16 2.80 3.01
C VAL A 148 -8.32 4.24 3.49
N MET A 149 -9.58 4.70 3.64
CA MET A 149 -9.83 6.04 4.15
C MET A 149 -9.24 6.23 5.54
N GLY A 150 -9.39 5.23 6.42
CA GLY A 150 -8.86 5.25 7.78
C GLY A 150 -7.36 5.50 7.81
N PHE A 151 -6.56 4.64 7.16
CA PHE A 151 -5.10 4.79 7.24
C PHE A 151 -4.60 6.09 6.59
N ILE A 152 -5.22 6.55 5.50
CA ILE A 152 -4.83 7.80 4.83
C ILE A 152 -5.15 9.01 5.70
N LEU A 153 -6.37 9.07 6.25
CA LEU A 153 -6.82 10.21 7.06
C LEU A 153 -6.12 10.26 8.42
N CYS A 154 -5.70 9.11 8.97
CA CYS A 154 -4.85 9.05 10.15
C CYS A 154 -3.38 9.39 9.87
N GLY A 155 -2.96 9.54 8.61
CA GLY A 155 -1.57 9.85 8.26
C GLY A 155 -0.61 8.67 8.43
N PHE A 156 -1.08 7.44 8.27
CA PHE A 156 -0.25 6.25 8.36
C PHE A 156 0.55 5.97 7.08
N GLU A 157 1.63 5.20 7.22
CA GLU A 157 2.64 4.99 6.18
C GLU A 157 2.44 3.66 5.45
N HIS A 158 2.39 3.68 4.11
CA HIS A 158 2.14 2.49 3.29
C HIS A 158 3.22 2.35 2.23
N CYS A 159 4.10 1.35 2.37
CA CYS A 159 5.33 1.27 1.59
C CYS A 159 5.10 1.34 0.07
N VAL A 160 4.03 0.71 -0.46
CA VAL A 160 3.75 0.74 -1.91
C VAL A 160 3.16 2.08 -2.37
N ALA A 161 2.42 2.78 -1.50
CA ALA A 161 1.96 4.13 -1.82
C ALA A 161 3.14 5.10 -1.82
N ASP A 162 4.06 4.94 -0.86
CA ASP A 162 5.26 5.75 -0.75
C ASP A 162 6.23 5.52 -1.91
N MET A 163 6.34 4.30 -2.44
CA MET A 163 7.07 4.04 -3.70
C MET A 163 6.56 4.94 -4.83
N PHE A 164 5.24 5.07 -4.97
CA PHE A 164 4.63 5.94 -5.97
C PHE A 164 4.93 7.42 -5.69
N TYR A 165 4.75 7.88 -4.46
CA TYR A 165 4.99 9.29 -4.11
C TYR A 165 6.46 9.68 -4.31
N PHE A 166 7.43 8.86 -3.87
CA PHE A 166 8.85 9.10 -4.10
C PHE A 166 9.21 9.06 -5.59
N ALA A 167 8.60 8.18 -6.38
CA ALA A 167 8.83 8.09 -7.82
C ALA A 167 8.26 9.30 -8.58
N VAL A 168 7.06 9.77 -8.23
CA VAL A 168 6.44 10.97 -8.82
C VAL A 168 7.22 12.22 -8.43
N ALA A 169 7.63 12.34 -7.17
CA ALA A 169 8.41 13.46 -6.66
C ALA A 169 9.85 13.50 -7.19
N ASN A 170 10.31 12.41 -7.82
CA ASN A 170 11.69 12.21 -8.30
C ASN A 170 12.75 12.33 -7.19
N LEU A 171 12.49 11.74 -6.03
CA LEU A 171 13.32 11.89 -4.83
C LEU A 171 14.17 10.65 -4.48
N TRP A 172 14.24 9.65 -5.37
CA TRP A 172 14.99 8.42 -5.09
C TRP A 172 16.45 8.71 -4.72
N SER A 173 16.83 8.27 -3.52
CA SER A 173 18.17 8.38 -2.95
C SER A 173 18.42 7.21 -1.98
N GLY A 174 19.66 7.04 -1.52
CA GLY A 174 19.96 6.04 -0.49
C GLY A 174 19.17 6.28 0.80
N GLU A 175 18.95 7.55 1.15
CA GLU A 175 18.17 7.94 2.32
C GLU A 175 16.68 7.56 2.18
N VAL A 176 16.08 7.81 1.01
CA VAL A 176 14.71 7.38 0.71
C VAL A 176 14.58 5.86 0.76
N LEU A 177 15.58 5.14 0.24
CA LEU A 177 15.57 3.68 0.28
C LEU A 177 15.57 3.15 1.72
N VAL A 178 16.38 3.73 2.61
CA VAL A 178 16.41 3.35 4.03
C VAL A 178 15.05 3.58 4.68
N ARG A 179 14.44 4.76 4.51
CA ARG A 179 13.10 5.05 5.07
C ARG A 179 12.03 4.13 4.51
N LEU A 180 12.06 3.85 3.20
CA LEU A 180 11.12 2.93 2.57
C LEU A 180 11.25 1.50 3.12
N LEU A 181 12.47 1.03 3.41
CA LEU A 181 12.70 -0.25 4.07
C LEU A 181 12.18 -0.25 5.50
N VAL A 182 12.35 0.84 6.25
CA VAL A 182 11.78 1.00 7.60
C VAL A 182 10.25 0.93 7.57
N ILE A 183 9.60 1.65 6.65
CA ILE A 183 8.15 1.59 6.45
C ILE A 183 7.72 0.18 6.04
N THR A 184 8.44 -0.46 5.13
CA THR A 184 8.17 -1.85 4.70
C THR A 184 8.22 -2.82 5.88
N MET A 185 9.21 -2.70 6.77
CA MET A 185 9.32 -3.52 7.98
C MET A 185 8.14 -3.27 8.93
N GLY A 186 7.77 -2.00 9.15
CA GLY A 186 6.62 -1.66 9.98
C GLY A 186 5.32 -2.25 9.42
N ASN A 187 5.10 -2.13 8.11
CA ASN A 187 3.95 -2.75 7.46
C ASN A 187 3.94 -4.27 7.64
N ALA A 188 5.07 -4.94 7.43
CA ALA A 188 5.17 -6.39 7.64
C ALA A 188 4.82 -6.79 9.08
N VAL A 189 5.38 -6.10 10.07
CA VAL A 189 5.13 -6.35 11.50
C VAL A 189 3.66 -6.19 11.85
N GLY A 190 3.04 -5.06 11.47
CA GLY A 190 1.63 -4.80 11.79
C GLY A 190 0.67 -5.82 11.17
N GLY A 191 0.89 -6.14 9.89
CA GLY A 191 0.07 -7.12 9.19
C GLY A 191 0.20 -8.54 9.75
N ILE A 192 1.44 -8.97 10.02
CA ILE A 192 1.72 -10.30 10.57
C ILE A 192 1.12 -10.43 11.97
N ILE A 193 1.44 -9.52 12.90
CA ILE A 193 0.99 -9.63 14.30
C ILE A 193 -0.53 -9.69 14.37
N PHE A 194 -1.22 -8.76 13.71
CA PHE A 194 -2.67 -8.71 13.80
C PHE A 194 -3.34 -9.92 13.14
N ALA A 195 -2.83 -10.38 11.99
CA ALA A 195 -3.34 -11.59 11.34
C ALA A 195 -3.17 -12.85 12.22
N HIS A 196 -2.04 -12.96 12.92
CA HIS A 196 -1.79 -14.10 13.82
C HIS A 196 -2.69 -14.07 15.05
N LEU A 197 -2.86 -12.91 15.67
CA LEU A 197 -3.77 -12.76 16.81
C LEU A 197 -5.20 -13.09 16.41
N HIS A 198 -5.67 -12.58 15.27
CA HIS A 198 -6.99 -12.91 14.75
C HIS A 198 -7.13 -14.42 14.45
N ALA A 199 -6.13 -15.04 13.83
CA ALA A 199 -6.15 -16.47 13.55
C ALA A 199 -6.14 -17.34 14.82
N CYS A 200 -5.52 -16.88 15.92
CA CYS A 200 -5.56 -17.55 17.21
C CYS A 200 -6.98 -17.58 17.79
N LEU A 201 -7.68 -16.44 17.75
CA LEU A 201 -9.06 -16.31 18.24
C LEU A 201 -10.07 -17.19 17.48
N LEU A 202 -9.81 -17.49 16.20
CA LEU A 202 -10.68 -18.36 15.41
C LEU A 202 -10.45 -19.86 15.65
N ARG A 203 -9.39 -20.23 16.40
CA ARG A 203 -9.04 -21.63 16.70
C ARG A 203 -9.53 -22.08 18.08
N GLU A 204 -10.02 -21.15 18.89
CA GLU A 204 -10.72 -21.40 20.17
C GLU A 204 -12.20 -21.69 19.92
#